data_AF-A0A8J6FQ50-F1
#
_entry.id   AF-A0A8J6FQ50-F1
#
_cell.length_a   1.000
_cell.length_b   1.000
_cell.length_c   1.000
_cell.angle_alpha   90.00
_cell.angle_beta   90.00
_cell.angle_gamma   90.00
#
_symmetry.space_group_name_H-M   'P 1'
#
loop_
_entity.id
_entity.type
_entity.pdbx_description
1 polymer ?
#
loop_
_entity_poly.entity_id
_entity_poly.type
_entity_poly.pdbx_seq_one_letter_code
_entity_poly.pdbx_strand_id
1 'polypeptide(L)'
;MPINKAEKPESCDNVKVVVRCRPLNERERAMGSRMAVNVDEIRGTIAVHKVDYMNEPPKTFTFDTVFGPDSKQLDVYNLTARPIIDSVLEGYNGTIFAYGQTGTGKTFTMEGVRAVPELRGIIPNSFAHIFGHIAKAEGDTRFLVRVSYLEIYNEEVRDLLGKDQTQRLEVKERPDVGVYIKDLSGYVVNNADDMDRIMTLGHKNRSVGATNMNEHSSRSHAIFTITIECSEKGTDGNIHVRMGKLHLVDLAGSERQAKTGATGQRLKEATKINLSLSTLGNVISALVDGKSTHVPYRNSKLTRLLQDSLGGNSKTMMCANIGPADYNYDETISTLRYANRAKNIKNKARINEDPKDALLRQFQKEIEELKKKLEEGEEISGSDESGTDEDDDEDGEIGEDGEKKKRRKGKKKVSPDKIAEMQARIDEERKALEAKLDMEEEERNKARAELEKREKDLLKAQQEHQSLLEKLSALEKKVIVGGVDLLAKAEEQEKLLEESNQELEERRRRAEKLRRELEEKEQERLDIEEKYTSLQEEAQGKTKKLKKVWTMLMAAKSEMADLQQEHQREIEGLLENIRQLSRELRLQMIIIDNFIPQEYQVTQ
;
A
#
# COMPACT_ATOMS: atom_id res chain seq x y z
N MET A 1 -10.92 -22.34 38.95
CA MET A 1 -10.14 -21.38 38.15
C MET A 1 -10.75 -21.38 36.75
N PRO A 2 -11.20 -20.24 36.21
CA PRO A 2 -11.76 -20.22 34.87
C PRO A 2 -10.65 -20.47 33.86
N ILE A 3 -10.89 -21.43 32.96
CA ILE A 3 -10.02 -21.78 31.85
C ILE A 3 -10.05 -20.60 30.88
N ASN A 4 -8.93 -19.87 30.78
CA ASN A 4 -8.74 -18.83 29.77
C ASN A 4 -8.91 -19.48 28.39
N LYS A 5 -9.96 -19.11 27.66
CA LYS A 5 -10.09 -19.37 26.23
C LYS A 5 -8.87 -18.77 25.54
N ALA A 6 -8.09 -19.61 24.86
CA ALA A 6 -7.01 -19.17 23.99
C ALA A 6 -7.62 -18.29 22.89
N GLU A 7 -7.30 -17.00 22.88
CA GLU A 7 -7.54 -16.12 21.74
C GLU A 7 -6.85 -16.73 20.52
N LYS A 8 -7.60 -16.91 19.41
CA LYS A 8 -7.02 -17.30 18.12
C LYS A 8 -5.92 -16.28 17.75
N PRO A 9 -4.76 -16.70 17.22
CA PRO A 9 -3.73 -15.78 16.81
C PRO A 9 -4.28 -14.84 15.72
N GLU A 10 -4.28 -13.52 15.97
CA GLU A 10 -4.45 -12.51 14.91
C GLU A 10 -3.49 -12.87 13.77
N SER A 11 -3.97 -12.97 12.52
CA SER A 11 -3.13 -13.24 11.36
C SER A 11 -2.13 -12.10 11.19
N CYS A 12 -0.90 -12.31 11.65
CA CYS A 12 0.17 -11.33 11.53
C CYS A 12 0.75 -11.45 10.12
N ASP A 13 0.53 -10.44 9.29
CA ASP A 13 1.07 -10.40 7.92
C ASP A 13 2.51 -9.89 8.00
N ASN A 14 3.48 -10.75 7.67
CA ASN A 14 4.86 -10.30 7.50
C ASN A 14 4.98 -9.43 6.24
N VAL A 15 5.90 -8.46 6.26
CA VAL A 15 6.30 -7.72 5.06
C VAL A 15 6.84 -8.72 4.03
N LYS A 16 6.22 -8.76 2.85
CA LYS A 16 6.68 -9.60 1.75
C LYS A 16 7.89 -8.98 1.08
N VAL A 17 8.94 -9.76 0.86
CA VAL A 17 10.17 -9.29 0.25
C VAL A 17 10.47 -10.10 -0.99
N VAL A 18 10.57 -9.37 -2.11
CA VAL A 18 10.94 -9.93 -3.40
C VAL A 18 12.22 -9.28 -3.88
N VAL A 19 13.08 -10.06 -4.55
CA VAL A 19 14.33 -9.55 -5.07
C VAL A 19 14.37 -9.70 -6.58
N ARG A 20 14.79 -8.65 -7.28
CA ARG A 20 14.87 -8.64 -8.73
C ARG A 20 16.27 -8.28 -9.20
N CYS A 21 16.91 -9.21 -9.89
CA CYS A 21 18.20 -9.02 -10.54
C CYS A 21 17.99 -8.67 -12.01
N ARG A 22 18.48 -7.51 -12.45
CA ARG A 22 18.42 -7.14 -13.87
C ARG A 22 19.53 -7.83 -14.70
N PRO A 23 19.42 -7.87 -16.03
CA PRO A 23 20.54 -8.23 -16.91
C PRO A 23 21.73 -7.29 -16.77
N LEU A 24 22.92 -7.74 -17.18
CA LEU A 24 24.09 -6.89 -17.38
C LEU A 24 23.79 -5.81 -18.42
N ASN A 25 24.04 -4.55 -18.06
CA ASN A 25 23.85 -3.42 -18.95
C ASN A 25 25.04 -3.27 -19.93
N GLU A 26 24.87 -2.45 -20.97
CA GLU A 26 25.89 -2.27 -22.01
C GLU A 26 27.21 -1.75 -21.45
N ARG A 27 27.16 -0.84 -20.47
CA ARG A 27 28.35 -0.27 -19.83
C ARG A 27 29.13 -1.34 -19.06
N GLU A 28 28.45 -2.19 -18.30
CA GLU A 28 29.04 -3.30 -17.54
C GLU A 28 29.67 -4.32 -18.49
N ARG A 29 29.00 -4.64 -19.62
CA ARG A 29 29.56 -5.52 -20.65
C ARG A 29 30.80 -4.90 -21.30
N ALA A 30 30.77 -3.61 -21.62
CA ALA A 30 31.91 -2.89 -22.19
C ALA A 30 33.10 -2.80 -21.23
N MET A 31 32.85 -2.73 -19.92
CA MET A 31 33.88 -2.75 -18.88
C MET A 31 34.39 -4.17 -18.56
N GLY A 32 33.85 -5.21 -19.19
CA GLY A 32 34.23 -6.59 -18.93
C GLY A 32 33.83 -7.11 -17.55
N SER A 33 32.82 -6.49 -16.90
CA SER A 33 32.32 -6.90 -15.59
C SER A 33 31.77 -8.33 -15.62
N ARG A 34 32.09 -9.12 -14.60
CA ARG A 34 31.61 -10.51 -14.49
C ARG A 34 30.28 -10.57 -13.74
N MET A 35 29.49 -11.60 -14.02
CA MET A 35 28.29 -11.89 -13.23
C MET A 35 28.70 -12.43 -11.85
N ALA A 36 28.41 -11.67 -10.81
CA ALA A 36 28.66 -12.04 -9.41
C ALA A 36 27.41 -12.61 -8.73
N VAL A 37 26.23 -12.46 -9.32
CA VAL A 37 24.95 -12.88 -8.75
C VAL A 37 24.42 -14.10 -9.49
N ASN A 38 24.09 -15.15 -8.75
CA ASN A 38 23.37 -16.32 -9.23
C ASN A 38 21.97 -16.35 -8.59
N VAL A 39 20.94 -16.52 -9.40
CA VAL A 39 19.53 -16.48 -8.98
C VAL A 39 18.91 -17.84 -9.22
N ASP A 40 18.36 -18.44 -8.17
CA ASP A 40 17.57 -19.67 -8.23
C ASP A 40 16.11 -19.33 -7.88
N GLU A 41 15.31 -19.14 -8.93
CA GLU A 41 13.88 -18.79 -8.83
C GLU A 41 13.05 -19.89 -8.17
N ILE A 42 13.43 -21.16 -8.33
CA ILE A 42 12.68 -22.31 -7.79
C ILE A 42 12.82 -22.38 -6.28
N ARG A 43 14.05 -22.19 -5.77
CA ARG A 43 14.33 -22.20 -4.33
C ARG A 43 14.07 -20.85 -3.67
N GLY A 44 13.87 -19.78 -4.44
CA GLY A 44 13.75 -18.43 -3.91
C GLY A 44 15.07 -17.90 -3.36
N THR A 45 16.22 -18.35 -3.89
CA THR A 45 17.54 -18.05 -3.33
C THR A 45 18.42 -17.22 -4.26
N ILE A 46 19.20 -16.31 -3.68
CA ILE A 46 20.20 -15.51 -4.37
C ILE A 46 21.56 -15.80 -3.74
N ALA A 47 22.51 -16.22 -4.56
CA ALA A 47 23.91 -16.42 -4.18
C ALA A 47 24.78 -15.33 -4.79
N VAL A 48 25.58 -14.66 -3.97
CA VAL A 48 26.50 -13.60 -4.40
C VAL A 48 27.94 -14.04 -4.19
N HIS A 49 28.72 -14.00 -5.27
CA HIS A 49 30.11 -14.43 -5.33
C HIS A 49 31.05 -13.22 -5.31
N LYS A 50 32.12 -13.30 -4.51
CA LYS A 50 33.20 -12.33 -4.53
C LYS A 50 34.27 -12.79 -5.52
N VAL A 51 34.41 -12.07 -6.64
CA VAL A 51 35.22 -12.51 -7.80
C VAL A 51 36.72 -12.63 -7.46
N ASP A 52 37.23 -11.80 -6.55
CA ASP A 52 38.66 -11.73 -6.24
C ASP A 52 39.17 -12.79 -5.24
N TYR A 53 38.27 -13.55 -4.60
CA TYR A 53 38.64 -14.53 -3.57
C TYR A 53 38.03 -15.91 -3.88
N MET A 54 38.73 -16.73 -4.66
CA MET A 54 38.28 -18.08 -5.04
C MET A 54 38.03 -19.05 -3.86
N ASN A 55 38.46 -18.72 -2.65
CA ASN A 55 38.31 -19.57 -1.46
C ASN A 55 37.18 -19.13 -0.51
N GLU A 56 36.47 -18.03 -0.80
CA GLU A 56 35.36 -17.58 0.05
C GLU A 56 34.03 -18.15 -0.46
N PRO A 57 33.25 -18.85 0.39
CA PRO A 57 31.96 -19.40 -0.04
C PRO A 57 30.99 -18.28 -0.43
N PRO A 58 30.11 -18.50 -1.42
CA PRO A 58 29.11 -17.50 -1.79
C PRO A 58 28.17 -17.20 -0.64
N LYS A 59 27.70 -15.96 -0.57
CA LYS A 59 26.68 -15.54 0.38
C LYS A 59 25.31 -15.81 -0.20
N THR A 60 24.55 -16.67 0.45
CA THR A 60 23.22 -17.08 0.00
C THR A 60 22.13 -16.47 0.87
N PHE A 61 21.11 -15.90 0.24
CA PHE A 61 19.94 -15.32 0.88
C PHE A 61 18.66 -15.95 0.33
N THR A 62 17.64 -16.10 1.16
CA THR A 62 16.34 -16.69 0.78
C THR A 62 15.20 -15.70 0.99
N PHE A 63 14.42 -15.46 -0.06
CA PHE A 63 13.33 -14.49 -0.05
C PHE A 63 11.99 -15.15 -0.40
N ASP A 64 10.91 -14.38 -0.36
CA ASP A 64 9.57 -14.90 -0.68
C ASP A 64 9.44 -15.17 -2.18
N THR A 65 10.09 -14.35 -3.01
CA THR A 65 10.23 -14.58 -4.45
C THR A 65 11.50 -13.91 -4.95
N VAL A 66 12.18 -14.55 -5.92
CA VAL A 66 13.35 -13.98 -6.57
C VAL A 66 13.15 -14.01 -8.09
N PHE A 67 13.58 -12.96 -8.76
CA PHE A 67 13.46 -12.78 -10.20
C PHE A 67 14.86 -12.64 -10.81
N GLY A 68 15.15 -13.50 -11.77
CA GLY A 68 16.37 -13.48 -12.56
C GLY A 68 16.34 -12.42 -13.68
N PRO A 69 17.44 -12.34 -14.45
CA PRO A 69 17.57 -11.41 -15.57
C PRO A 69 16.48 -11.56 -16.64
N ASP A 70 15.94 -12.77 -16.81
CA ASP A 70 15.00 -13.11 -17.88
C ASP A 70 13.53 -12.94 -17.46
N SER A 71 13.25 -12.55 -16.20
CA SER A 71 11.88 -12.41 -15.70
C SER A 71 11.14 -11.24 -16.36
N LYS A 72 9.91 -11.50 -16.82
CA LYS A 72 9.06 -10.50 -17.48
C LYS A 72 8.38 -9.56 -16.48
N GLN A 73 7.98 -8.38 -16.93
CA GLN A 73 7.27 -7.41 -16.08
C GLN A 73 5.91 -7.93 -15.60
N LEU A 74 5.17 -8.63 -16.48
CA LEU A 74 3.89 -9.25 -16.16
C LEU A 74 4.03 -10.29 -15.04
N ASP A 75 5.04 -11.15 -15.12
CA ASP A 75 5.33 -12.16 -14.09
C ASP A 75 5.64 -11.50 -12.74
N VAL A 76 6.44 -10.42 -12.76
CA VAL A 76 6.73 -9.62 -11.57
C VAL A 76 5.45 -8.99 -11.01
N TYR A 77 4.58 -8.43 -11.86
CA TYR A 77 3.31 -7.86 -11.41
C TYR A 77 2.41 -8.90 -10.75
N ASN A 78 2.19 -10.04 -11.41
CA ASN A 78 1.26 -11.07 -10.97
C ASN A 78 1.71 -11.75 -9.66
N LEU A 79 3.00 -12.05 -9.49
CA LEU A 79 3.49 -12.67 -8.25
C LEU A 79 3.58 -11.68 -7.07
N THR A 80 3.74 -10.39 -7.33
CA THR A 80 4.13 -9.43 -6.28
C THR A 80 3.08 -8.38 -6.00
N ALA A 81 2.62 -7.68 -7.03
CA ALA A 81 1.73 -6.54 -6.90
C ALA A 81 0.27 -6.96 -6.85
N ARG A 82 -0.15 -7.89 -7.72
CA ARG A 82 -1.55 -8.31 -7.86
C ARG A 82 -2.23 -8.63 -6.51
N PRO A 83 -1.65 -9.45 -5.61
CA PRO A 83 -2.29 -9.77 -4.32
C PRO A 83 -2.45 -8.57 -3.38
N ILE A 84 -1.58 -7.56 -3.50
CA ILE A 84 -1.66 -6.31 -2.73
C ILE A 84 -2.76 -5.43 -3.31
N ILE A 85 -2.87 -5.32 -4.64
CA ILE A 85 -3.94 -4.57 -5.30
C ILE A 85 -5.30 -5.19 -4.96
N ASP A 86 -5.44 -6.52 -5.03
CA ASP A 86 -6.67 -7.23 -4.66
C ASP A 86 -7.09 -6.88 -3.22
N SER A 87 -6.14 -6.91 -2.29
CA SER A 87 -6.39 -6.54 -0.90
C SER A 87 -6.81 -5.06 -0.76
N VAL A 88 -6.26 -4.16 -1.57
CA VAL A 88 -6.67 -2.75 -1.54
C VAL A 88 -8.09 -2.58 -2.06
N LEU A 89 -8.49 -3.32 -3.09
CA LEU A 89 -9.86 -3.33 -3.61
C LEU A 89 -10.87 -3.85 -2.57
N GLU A 90 -10.46 -4.78 -1.71
CA GLU A 90 -11.23 -5.24 -0.54
C GLU A 90 -11.33 -4.20 0.60
N GLY A 91 -10.47 -3.17 0.60
CA GLY A 91 -10.45 -2.11 1.60
C GLY A 91 -9.28 -2.15 2.59
N TYR A 92 -8.23 -2.94 2.33
CA TYR A 92 -6.98 -2.85 3.10
C TYR A 92 -6.10 -1.68 2.64
N ASN A 93 -5.18 -1.24 3.49
CA ASN A 93 -4.06 -0.41 3.05
C ASN A 93 -2.96 -1.28 2.43
N GLY A 94 -2.46 -0.91 1.26
CA GLY A 94 -1.37 -1.58 0.56
C GLY A 94 -0.18 -0.65 0.36
N THR A 95 1.03 -1.17 0.51
CA THR A 95 2.26 -0.44 0.16
C THR A 95 3.17 -1.32 -0.68
N ILE A 96 3.60 -0.81 -1.82
CA ILE A 96 4.63 -1.43 -2.67
C ILE A 96 5.75 -0.42 -2.82
N PHE A 97 6.97 -0.80 -2.44
CA PHE A 97 8.13 0.07 -2.60
C PHE A 97 9.31 -0.64 -3.25
N ALA A 98 9.97 0.05 -4.19
CA ALA A 98 11.20 -0.40 -4.81
C ALA A 98 12.42 0.19 -4.10
N TYR A 99 13.40 -0.65 -3.76
CA TYR A 99 14.60 -0.28 -3.02
C TYR A 99 15.86 -0.87 -3.68
N GLY A 100 16.96 -0.14 -3.66
CA GLY A 100 18.24 -0.60 -4.18
C GLY A 100 19.08 0.53 -4.76
N GLN A 101 20.27 0.21 -5.25
CA GLN A 101 21.21 1.17 -5.82
C GLN A 101 20.64 1.85 -7.08
N THR A 102 21.09 3.06 -7.40
CA THR A 102 20.79 3.72 -8.67
C THR A 102 21.20 2.85 -9.86
N GLY A 103 20.30 2.75 -10.85
CA GLY A 103 20.53 1.93 -12.04
C GLY A 103 20.34 0.42 -11.84
N THR A 104 19.85 -0.07 -10.68
CA THR A 104 19.49 -1.49 -10.52
C THR A 104 18.09 -1.85 -11.03
N GLY A 105 17.27 -0.86 -11.39
CA GLY A 105 15.96 -1.08 -12.02
C GLY A 105 14.73 -0.78 -11.16
N LYS A 106 14.84 0.08 -10.12
CA LYS A 106 13.70 0.54 -9.30
C LYS A 106 12.58 1.16 -10.14
N THR A 107 12.87 2.25 -10.84
CA THR A 107 11.93 2.93 -11.74
C THR A 107 11.47 2.03 -12.89
N PHE A 108 12.34 1.15 -13.42
CA PHE A 108 11.92 0.16 -14.42
C PHE A 108 10.91 -0.85 -13.85
N THR A 109 11.03 -1.24 -12.58
CA THR A 109 10.07 -2.13 -11.94
C THR A 109 8.76 -1.40 -11.63
N MET A 110 8.83 -0.17 -11.12
CA MET A 110 7.64 0.60 -10.74
C MET A 110 6.89 1.15 -11.95
N GLU A 111 7.56 1.79 -12.90
CA GLU A 111 6.94 2.44 -14.06
C GLU A 111 7.13 1.63 -15.36
N GLY A 112 8.34 1.11 -15.57
CA GLY A 112 8.69 0.36 -16.79
C GLY A 112 8.69 1.25 -18.03
N VAL A 113 8.47 0.64 -19.20
CA VAL A 113 8.33 1.37 -20.47
C VAL A 113 6.86 1.46 -20.84
N ARG A 114 6.22 2.56 -20.46
CA ARG A 114 4.75 2.74 -20.55
C ARG A 114 4.16 2.54 -21.95
N ALA A 115 4.93 2.89 -22.98
CA ALA A 115 4.53 2.77 -24.38
C ALA A 115 4.49 1.31 -24.89
N VAL A 116 5.17 0.38 -24.21
CA VAL A 116 5.26 -1.03 -24.62
C VAL A 116 4.51 -1.88 -23.60
N PRO A 117 3.35 -2.47 -23.95
CA PRO A 117 2.50 -3.22 -23.01
C PRO A 117 3.23 -4.28 -22.18
N GLU A 118 4.13 -5.05 -22.81
CA GLU A 118 4.92 -6.10 -22.16
C GLU A 118 5.98 -5.58 -21.18
N LEU A 119 6.37 -4.30 -21.32
CA LEU A 119 7.41 -3.66 -20.50
C LEU A 119 6.82 -2.70 -19.46
N ARG A 120 5.50 -2.55 -19.38
CA ARG A 120 4.81 -1.76 -18.35
C ARG A 120 5.14 -2.29 -16.95
N GLY A 121 5.49 -1.39 -16.04
CA GLY A 121 5.82 -1.73 -14.65
C GLY A 121 4.60 -1.92 -13.76
N ILE A 122 4.82 -1.92 -12.44
CA ILE A 122 3.78 -2.14 -11.43
C ILE A 122 2.69 -1.07 -11.46
N ILE A 123 3.06 0.20 -11.58
CA ILE A 123 2.17 1.36 -11.57
C ILE A 123 1.15 1.30 -12.73
N PRO A 124 1.55 1.28 -14.01
CA PRO A 124 0.59 1.25 -15.11
C PRO A 124 -0.25 -0.04 -15.13
N ASN A 125 0.32 -1.20 -14.77
CA ASN A 125 -0.47 -2.44 -14.65
C ASN A 125 -1.49 -2.37 -13.50
N SER A 126 -1.18 -1.68 -12.40
CA SER A 126 -2.15 -1.45 -11.32
C SER A 126 -3.34 -0.62 -11.75
N PHE A 127 -3.15 0.36 -12.65
CA PHE A 127 -4.25 1.18 -13.16
C PHE A 127 -5.23 0.33 -13.97
N ALA A 128 -4.71 -0.49 -14.88
CA ALA A 128 -5.52 -1.41 -15.68
C ALA A 128 -6.28 -2.40 -14.80
N HIS A 129 -5.60 -3.01 -13.82
CA HIS A 129 -6.21 -3.98 -12.92
C HIS A 129 -7.31 -3.36 -12.04
N ILE A 130 -7.08 -2.18 -11.46
CA ILE A 130 -8.08 -1.50 -10.62
C ILE A 130 -9.34 -1.18 -11.43
N PHE A 131 -9.19 -0.57 -12.61
CA PHE A 131 -10.36 -0.20 -13.41
C PHE A 131 -11.01 -1.39 -14.10
N GLY A 132 -10.26 -2.43 -14.42
CA GLY A 132 -10.79 -3.71 -14.89
C GLY A 132 -11.70 -4.36 -13.83
N HIS A 133 -11.24 -4.41 -12.58
CA HIS A 133 -12.05 -4.89 -11.46
C HIS A 133 -13.31 -4.03 -11.25
N ILE A 134 -13.19 -2.70 -11.32
CA ILE A 134 -14.34 -1.79 -11.20
C ILE A 134 -15.36 -2.00 -12.35
N ALA A 135 -14.88 -2.24 -13.58
CA ALA A 135 -15.74 -2.48 -14.73
C ALA A 135 -16.49 -3.82 -14.65
N LYS A 136 -15.87 -4.84 -14.05
CA LYS A 136 -16.45 -6.17 -13.81
C LYS A 136 -17.34 -6.25 -12.57
N ALA A 137 -17.37 -5.23 -11.72
CA ALA A 137 -18.14 -5.25 -10.50
C ALA A 137 -19.65 -5.28 -10.80
N GLU A 138 -20.33 -6.35 -10.36
CA GLU A 138 -21.77 -6.51 -10.49
C GLU A 138 -22.52 -5.93 -9.27
N GLY A 139 -23.83 -5.64 -9.43
CA GLY A 139 -24.68 -5.16 -8.34
C GLY A 139 -24.70 -3.63 -8.14
N ASP A 140 -25.13 -3.18 -6.96
CA ASP A 140 -25.23 -1.75 -6.58
C ASP A 140 -23.96 -1.29 -5.84
N THR A 141 -22.80 -1.65 -6.40
CA THR A 141 -21.47 -1.31 -5.87
C THR A 141 -20.94 -0.06 -6.57
N ARG A 142 -20.54 0.94 -5.80
CA ARG A 142 -20.04 2.22 -6.32
C ARG A 142 -18.61 2.45 -5.87
N PHE A 143 -17.75 2.82 -6.81
CA PHE A 143 -16.35 3.13 -6.55
C PHE A 143 -16.07 4.61 -6.76
N LEU A 144 -15.25 5.20 -5.88
CA LEU A 144 -14.65 6.51 -6.05
C LEU A 144 -13.13 6.38 -5.91
N VAL A 145 -12.42 6.72 -6.97
CA VAL A 145 -10.97 6.62 -7.01
C VAL A 145 -10.34 8.01 -7.01
N ARG A 146 -9.41 8.23 -6.08
CA ARG A 146 -8.64 9.48 -5.94
C ARG A 146 -7.15 9.20 -5.99
N VAL A 147 -6.41 10.04 -6.69
CA VAL A 147 -4.95 9.93 -6.79
C VAL A 147 -4.27 11.16 -6.24
N SER A 148 -3.11 10.95 -5.62
CA SER A 148 -2.18 12.01 -5.23
C SER A 148 -0.76 11.55 -5.58
N TYR A 149 0.11 12.50 -5.91
CA TYR A 149 1.48 12.19 -6.27
C TYR A 149 2.42 13.23 -5.70
N LEU A 150 3.42 12.75 -4.95
CA LEU A 150 4.35 13.60 -4.25
C LEU A 150 5.79 13.15 -4.44
N GLU A 151 6.69 14.07 -4.15
CA GLU A 151 8.12 13.85 -4.09
C GLU A 151 8.65 14.27 -2.72
N ILE A 152 9.56 13.47 -2.16
CA ILE A 152 10.36 13.81 -1.00
C ILE A 152 11.79 14.01 -1.48
N TYR A 153 12.26 15.25 -1.41
CA TYR A 153 13.60 15.63 -1.77
C TYR A 153 14.18 16.54 -0.70
N ASN A 154 15.40 16.24 -0.23
CA ASN A 154 16.08 17.05 0.79
C ASN A 154 15.28 17.22 2.12
N GLU A 155 14.51 16.19 2.51
CA GLU A 155 13.55 16.20 3.65
C GLU A 155 12.40 17.22 3.51
N GLU A 156 12.14 17.68 2.30
CA GLU A 156 11.00 18.53 1.94
C GLU A 156 10.00 17.72 1.11
N VAL A 157 8.71 17.88 1.41
CA VAL A 157 7.61 17.25 0.66
C VAL A 157 7.08 18.24 -0.36
N ARG A 158 7.01 17.83 -1.62
CA ARG A 158 6.47 18.61 -2.75
C ARG A 158 5.33 17.84 -3.39
N ASP A 159 4.30 18.58 -3.78
CA ASP A 159 3.14 18.03 -4.48
C ASP A 159 3.37 18.10 -6.00
N LEU A 160 3.54 16.94 -6.64
CA LEU A 160 3.81 16.84 -8.07
C LEU A 160 2.59 17.17 -8.93
N LEU A 161 1.39 17.26 -8.36
CA LEU A 161 0.15 17.57 -9.06
C LEU A 161 -0.44 18.94 -8.66
N GLY A 162 0.17 19.62 -7.70
CA GLY A 162 -0.22 20.95 -7.25
C GLY A 162 -0.01 22.04 -8.31
N LYS A 163 -0.70 23.17 -8.16
CA LYS A 163 -0.50 24.34 -9.04
C LYS A 163 0.87 24.99 -8.82
N ASP A 164 1.36 24.94 -7.59
CA ASP A 164 2.66 25.49 -7.20
C ASP A 164 3.60 24.35 -6.76
N GLN A 165 4.57 24.04 -7.61
CA GLN A 165 5.58 23.01 -7.39
C GLN A 165 6.70 23.46 -6.44
N THR A 166 6.72 24.75 -6.07
CA THR A 166 7.69 25.31 -5.12
C THR A 166 7.19 25.27 -3.67
N GLN A 167 5.89 25.07 -3.49
CA GLN A 167 5.27 24.98 -2.17
C GLN A 167 5.77 23.75 -1.41
N ARG A 168 6.20 23.98 -0.17
CA ARG A 168 6.61 22.93 0.78
C ARG A 168 5.41 22.50 1.61
N LEU A 169 5.12 21.21 1.62
CA LEU A 169 4.01 20.65 2.39
C LEU A 169 4.45 20.09 3.75
N GLU A 170 3.54 20.19 4.73
CA GLU A 170 3.77 19.72 6.10
C GLU A 170 3.15 18.35 6.35
N VAL A 171 3.94 17.45 6.95
CA VAL A 171 3.45 16.14 7.44
C VAL A 171 2.83 16.30 8.83
N LYS A 172 1.53 16.05 8.92
CA LYS A 172 0.72 16.10 10.15
C LYS A 172 0.21 14.73 10.53
N GLU A 173 -0.29 14.61 11.75
CA GLU A 173 -0.81 13.36 12.31
C GLU A 173 -2.14 13.67 12.99
N ARG A 174 -3.14 12.82 12.77
CA ARG A 174 -4.40 12.86 13.51
C ARG A 174 -4.75 11.45 14.00
N PRO A 175 -5.42 11.29 15.16
CA PRO A 175 -5.75 9.98 15.71
C PRO A 175 -6.70 9.13 14.85
N ASP A 176 -7.55 9.78 14.04
CA ASP A 176 -8.58 9.15 13.20
C ASP A 176 -8.06 8.73 11.82
N VAL A 177 -7.16 9.54 11.23
CA VAL A 177 -6.65 9.36 9.86
C VAL A 177 -5.22 8.80 9.84
N GLY A 178 -4.48 8.91 10.94
CA GLY A 178 -3.05 8.62 11.00
C GLY A 178 -2.19 9.77 10.45
N VAL A 179 -1.05 9.44 9.87
CA VAL A 179 -0.13 10.41 9.27
C VAL A 179 -0.63 10.84 7.89
N TYR A 180 -0.74 12.15 7.65
CA TYR A 180 -1.18 12.72 6.37
C TYR A 180 -0.41 13.99 6.04
N ILE A 181 -0.51 14.43 4.78
CA ILE A 181 0.13 15.65 4.31
C ILE A 181 -0.95 16.72 4.19
N LYS A 182 -0.74 17.83 4.89
CA LYS A 182 -1.67 18.96 4.83
C LYS A 182 -1.58 19.61 3.45
N ASP A 183 -2.75 19.91 2.87
CA ASP A 183 -2.89 20.61 1.59
C ASP A 183 -2.32 19.86 0.37
N LEU A 184 -2.10 18.53 0.48
CA LEU A 184 -1.75 17.69 -0.67
C LEU A 184 -2.94 17.61 -1.64
N SER A 185 -2.70 17.88 -2.92
CA SER A 185 -3.74 17.78 -3.93
C SER A 185 -4.17 16.34 -4.17
N GLY A 186 -5.48 16.14 -4.32
CA GLY A 186 -6.11 14.88 -4.66
C GLY A 186 -7.02 15.06 -5.86
N TYR A 187 -6.86 14.21 -6.87
CA TYR A 187 -7.63 14.26 -8.11
C TYR A 187 -8.52 13.04 -8.23
N VAL A 188 -9.79 13.26 -8.56
CA VAL A 188 -10.73 12.17 -8.87
C VAL A 188 -10.45 11.69 -10.29
N VAL A 189 -10.39 10.38 -10.47
CA VAL A 189 -10.14 9.72 -11.77
C VAL A 189 -11.25 8.72 -12.07
N ASN A 190 -11.65 8.63 -13.33
CA ASN A 190 -12.78 7.77 -13.74
C ASN A 190 -12.37 6.63 -14.66
N ASN A 191 -11.13 6.59 -15.14
CA ASN A 191 -10.59 5.53 -15.98
C ASN A 191 -9.06 5.44 -15.87
N ALA A 192 -8.48 4.38 -16.42
CA ALA A 192 -7.03 4.15 -16.39
C ALA A 192 -6.24 5.24 -17.14
N ASP A 193 -6.78 5.79 -18.23
CA ASP A 193 -6.12 6.85 -19.00
C ASP A 193 -6.02 8.17 -18.21
N ASP A 194 -7.01 8.49 -17.37
CA ASP A 194 -6.97 9.63 -16.45
C ASP A 194 -5.80 9.48 -15.47
N MET A 195 -5.61 8.29 -14.90
CA MET A 195 -4.46 8.00 -14.05
C MET A 195 -3.14 8.15 -14.81
N ASP A 196 -3.06 7.62 -16.02
CA ASP A 196 -1.87 7.71 -16.86
C ASP A 196 -1.55 9.17 -17.24
N ARG A 197 -2.56 10.00 -17.49
CA ARG A 197 -2.38 11.45 -17.73
C ARG A 197 -1.84 12.16 -16.49
N ILE A 198 -2.41 11.88 -15.32
CA ILE A 198 -1.96 12.47 -14.04
C ILE A 198 -0.53 12.04 -13.70
N MET A 199 -0.20 10.77 -13.89
CA MET A 199 1.15 10.26 -13.71
C MET A 199 2.15 10.99 -14.63
N THR A 200 1.79 11.18 -15.90
CA THR A 200 2.62 11.92 -16.87
C THR A 200 2.82 13.38 -16.46
N LEU A 201 1.77 14.03 -15.95
CA LEU A 201 1.85 15.40 -15.43
C LEU A 201 2.83 15.49 -14.26
N GLY A 202 2.72 14.58 -13.28
CA GLY A 202 3.63 14.57 -12.15
C GLY A 202 5.07 14.24 -12.54
N HIS A 203 5.29 13.32 -13.49
CA HIS A 203 6.62 13.04 -14.02
C HIS A 203 7.24 14.26 -14.72
N LYS A 204 6.44 15.01 -15.49
CA LYS A 204 6.90 16.27 -16.11
C LYS A 204 7.31 17.28 -15.05
N ASN A 205 6.52 17.46 -14.00
CA ASN A 205 6.83 18.38 -12.90
C ASN A 205 8.10 17.95 -12.14
N ARG A 206 8.26 16.64 -11.90
CA ARG A 206 9.47 16.04 -11.32
C ARG A 206 10.71 16.30 -12.19
N SER A 207 10.58 16.18 -13.51
CA SER A 207 11.67 16.37 -14.48
C SER A 207 12.07 17.83 -14.68
N VAL A 208 11.11 18.76 -14.63
CA VAL A 208 11.40 20.21 -14.68
C VAL A 208 12.24 20.62 -13.47
N GLY A 209 11.97 20.05 -12.29
CA GLY A 209 12.85 20.16 -11.12
C GLY A 209 14.29 19.69 -11.38
N ALA A 210 14.44 18.59 -12.14
CA ALA A 210 15.74 17.99 -12.48
C ALA A 210 16.59 18.84 -13.43
N THR A 211 15.98 19.48 -14.43
CA THR A 211 16.72 20.28 -15.42
C THR A 211 17.39 21.54 -14.85
N ASN A 212 16.92 22.07 -13.71
CA ASN A 212 17.55 23.20 -13.05
C ASN A 212 18.79 22.84 -12.21
N MET A 213 18.97 21.57 -11.79
CA MET A 213 20.15 21.09 -11.06
C MET A 213 20.29 19.55 -11.12
N ASN A 214 20.84 19.00 -12.21
CA ASN A 214 21.30 17.61 -12.35
C ASN A 214 20.26 16.46 -12.16
N GLU A 215 20.69 15.24 -12.52
CA GLU A 215 19.98 13.95 -12.50
C GLU A 215 19.27 13.66 -11.15
N HIS A 216 18.04 14.17 -10.99
CA HIS A 216 17.29 14.24 -9.72
C HIS A 216 16.47 12.99 -9.37
N SER A 217 16.11 12.14 -10.34
CA SER A 217 15.21 11.00 -10.10
C SER A 217 15.83 9.91 -9.21
N SER A 218 17.15 9.78 -9.22
CA SER A 218 17.89 8.87 -8.33
C SER A 218 18.03 9.39 -6.90
N ARG A 219 17.64 10.65 -6.66
CA ARG A 219 17.95 11.42 -5.46
C ARG A 219 16.73 11.88 -4.69
N SER A 220 15.54 11.55 -5.18
CA SER A 220 14.28 11.85 -4.52
C SER A 220 13.43 10.59 -4.43
N HIS A 221 12.59 10.54 -3.40
CA HIS A 221 11.58 9.48 -3.27
C HIS A 221 10.29 9.97 -3.89
N ALA A 222 9.68 9.17 -4.75
CA ALA A 222 8.39 9.46 -5.33
C ALA A 222 7.33 8.53 -4.75
N ILE A 223 6.20 9.07 -4.30
CA ILE A 223 5.09 8.29 -3.73
C ILE A 223 3.82 8.62 -4.49
N PHE A 224 3.37 7.68 -5.32
CA PHE A 224 2.07 7.74 -5.98
C PHE A 224 1.04 7.01 -5.12
N THR A 225 -0.01 7.70 -4.70
CA THR A 225 -1.03 7.15 -3.80
C THR A 225 -2.37 7.08 -4.50
N ILE A 226 -2.97 5.90 -4.52
CA ILE A 226 -4.32 5.64 -5.01
C ILE A 226 -5.21 5.36 -3.81
N THR A 227 -6.27 6.13 -3.64
CA THR A 227 -7.31 5.90 -2.62
C THR A 227 -8.56 5.41 -3.33
N ILE A 228 -9.06 4.25 -2.94
CA ILE A 228 -10.24 3.61 -3.49
C ILE A 228 -11.28 3.57 -2.38
N GLU A 229 -12.39 4.28 -2.56
CA GLU A 229 -13.57 4.16 -1.73
C GLU A 229 -14.57 3.27 -2.44
N CYS A 230 -15.05 2.23 -1.76
CA CYS A 230 -16.06 1.32 -2.24
C CYS A 230 -17.29 1.43 -1.34
N SER A 231 -18.46 1.62 -1.95
CA SER A 231 -19.75 1.68 -1.30
C SER A 231 -20.61 0.55 -1.85
N GLU A 232 -21.01 -0.38 -0.98
CA GLU A 232 -21.78 -1.56 -1.35
C GLU A 232 -23.03 -1.66 -0.48
N LYS A 233 -24.15 -2.06 -1.06
CA LYS A 233 -25.37 -2.30 -0.30
C LYS A 233 -25.35 -3.71 0.29
N GLY A 234 -25.26 -3.79 1.63
CA GLY A 234 -25.28 -5.04 2.36
C GLY A 234 -26.61 -5.79 2.26
N THR A 235 -26.59 -7.06 2.64
CA THR A 235 -27.78 -7.93 2.73
C THR A 235 -28.79 -7.44 3.77
N ASP A 236 -28.34 -6.62 4.72
CA ASP A 236 -29.15 -5.92 5.72
C ASP A 236 -29.85 -4.66 5.17
N GLY A 237 -29.62 -4.32 3.90
CA GLY A 237 -30.15 -3.14 3.22
C GLY A 237 -29.41 -1.84 3.55
N ASN A 238 -28.38 -1.86 4.40
CA ASN A 238 -27.54 -0.71 4.71
C ASN A 238 -26.42 -0.54 3.67
N ILE A 239 -25.88 0.67 3.59
CA ILE A 239 -24.74 0.98 2.73
C ILE A 239 -23.47 0.85 3.57
N HIS A 240 -22.62 -0.10 3.21
CA HIS A 240 -21.30 -0.29 3.80
C HIS A 240 -20.25 0.42 2.98
N VAL A 241 -19.39 1.18 3.63
CA VAL A 241 -18.31 1.92 2.97
C VAL A 241 -16.95 1.39 3.44
N ARG A 242 -16.13 0.97 2.48
CA ARG A 242 -14.76 0.50 2.69
C ARG A 242 -13.79 1.45 1.99
N MET A 243 -12.60 1.64 2.57
CA MET A 243 -11.57 2.50 2.01
C MET A 243 -10.23 1.78 1.93
N GLY A 244 -9.75 1.54 0.71
CA GLY A 244 -8.40 1.06 0.46
C GLY A 244 -7.46 2.20 0.10
N LYS A 245 -6.22 2.16 0.59
CA LYS A 245 -5.16 3.09 0.17
C LYS A 245 -3.95 2.31 -0.32
N LEU A 246 -3.57 2.51 -1.58
CA LEU A 246 -2.37 1.93 -2.19
C LEU A 246 -1.27 2.99 -2.32
N HIS A 247 -0.14 2.74 -1.69
CA HIS A 247 1.09 3.51 -1.87
C HIS A 247 2.04 2.78 -2.83
N LEU A 248 2.39 3.43 -3.93
CA LEU A 248 3.38 2.97 -4.91
C LEU A 248 4.60 3.88 -4.81
N VAL A 249 5.69 3.35 -4.26
CA VAL A 249 6.86 4.13 -3.84
C VAL A 249 8.09 3.75 -4.69
N ASP A 250 8.69 4.75 -5.33
CA ASP A 250 9.99 4.64 -5.98
C ASP A 250 11.02 5.40 -5.14
N LEU A 251 11.87 4.65 -4.40
CA LEU A 251 12.85 5.25 -3.50
C LEU A 251 14.07 5.77 -4.27
N ALA A 252 14.78 6.71 -3.65
CA ALA A 252 16.10 7.15 -4.08
C ALA A 252 17.12 5.98 -4.05
N GLY A 253 18.25 6.17 -4.72
CA GLY A 253 19.37 5.23 -4.71
C GLY A 253 19.91 4.96 -3.31
N SER A 254 20.16 3.69 -2.99
CA SER A 254 20.72 3.26 -1.71
C SER A 254 22.24 3.35 -1.61
N GLU A 255 22.91 3.79 -2.67
CA GLU A 255 24.37 3.84 -2.72
C GLU A 255 25.00 4.79 -1.69
N ARG A 256 26.19 4.41 -1.22
CA ARG A 256 26.95 5.22 -0.27
C ARG A 256 27.59 6.44 -0.94
N GLN A 257 27.62 7.56 -0.22
CA GLN A 257 28.20 8.84 -0.66
C GLN A 257 29.60 8.71 -1.27
N ALA A 258 30.46 7.86 -0.71
CA ALA A 258 31.83 7.66 -1.16
C ALA A 258 31.95 7.25 -2.64
N LYS A 259 30.94 6.55 -3.20
CA LYS A 259 30.92 6.16 -4.62
C LYS A 259 30.47 7.27 -5.56
N THR A 260 29.82 8.32 -5.05
CA THR A 260 29.22 9.37 -5.88
C THR A 260 30.21 10.48 -6.30
N GLY A 261 31.34 10.61 -5.59
CA GLY A 261 32.34 11.66 -5.85
C GLY A 261 31.79 13.10 -5.75
N ALA A 262 30.65 13.29 -5.08
CA ALA A 262 29.94 14.57 -5.05
C ALA A 262 30.65 15.62 -4.18
N THR A 263 30.82 16.85 -4.69
CA THR A 263 31.40 17.99 -3.97
C THR A 263 30.40 19.13 -3.77
N GLY A 264 30.63 19.98 -2.78
CA GLY A 264 29.87 21.22 -2.57
C GLY A 264 28.39 21.01 -2.23
N GLN A 265 27.49 21.68 -2.95
CA GLN A 265 26.05 21.63 -2.70
C GLN A 265 25.46 20.22 -2.94
N ARG A 266 26.02 19.46 -3.89
CA ARG A 266 25.65 18.06 -4.16
C ARG A 266 26.03 17.13 -3.00
N LEU A 267 27.05 17.49 -2.21
CA LEU A 267 27.42 16.73 -1.02
C LEU A 267 26.38 16.91 0.09
N LYS A 268 25.96 18.16 0.36
CA LYS A 268 24.90 18.45 1.35
C LYS A 268 23.58 17.74 1.02
N GLU A 269 23.26 17.69 -0.27
CA GLU A 269 22.12 16.96 -0.81
C GLU A 269 22.24 15.45 -0.58
N ALA A 270 23.37 14.85 -0.95
CA ALA A 270 23.64 13.42 -0.73
C ALA A 270 23.59 13.02 0.77
N THR A 271 23.95 13.92 1.68
CA THR A 271 23.77 13.74 3.14
C THR A 271 22.30 13.59 3.51
N LYS A 272 21.41 14.43 2.98
CA LYS A 272 19.98 14.37 3.31
C LYS A 272 19.25 13.22 2.63
N ILE A 273 19.66 12.81 1.44
CA ILE A 273 19.10 11.62 0.77
C ILE A 273 19.40 10.38 1.60
N ASN A 274 20.65 10.23 2.02
CA ASN A 274 21.03 9.11 2.88
C ASN A 274 20.37 9.19 4.25
N LEU A 275 20.09 10.37 4.79
CA LEU A 275 19.35 10.49 6.07
C LEU A 275 18.02 9.73 6.02
N SER A 276 17.23 9.90 4.97
CA SER A 276 15.92 9.24 4.83
C SER A 276 16.05 7.70 4.73
N LEU A 277 16.99 7.20 3.93
CA LEU A 277 17.23 5.76 3.73
C LEU A 277 17.92 5.10 4.94
N SER A 278 18.87 5.78 5.58
CA SER A 278 19.48 5.34 6.84
C SER A 278 18.46 5.29 7.96
N THR A 279 17.57 6.29 8.05
CA THR A 279 16.46 6.30 9.02
C THR A 279 15.50 5.14 8.76
N LEU A 280 15.17 4.86 7.50
CA LEU A 280 14.40 3.68 7.12
C LEU A 280 15.08 2.40 7.63
N GLY A 281 16.40 2.28 7.46
CA GLY A 281 17.18 1.13 7.97
C GLY A 281 17.14 1.00 9.49
N ASN A 282 17.18 2.12 10.21
CA ASN A 282 17.06 2.13 11.68
C ASN A 282 15.65 1.71 12.13
N VAL A 283 14.61 2.15 11.42
CA VAL A 283 13.22 1.72 11.66
C VAL A 283 13.08 0.21 11.49
N ILE A 284 13.59 -0.34 10.38
CA ILE A 284 13.54 -1.79 10.11
C ILE A 284 14.29 -2.57 11.20
N SER A 285 15.49 -2.12 11.58
CA SER A 285 16.28 -2.80 12.61
C SER A 285 15.56 -2.79 13.97
N ALA A 286 15.00 -1.64 14.37
CA ALA A 286 14.24 -1.52 15.60
C ALA A 286 12.99 -2.42 15.63
N LEU A 287 12.30 -2.58 14.49
CA LEU A 287 11.12 -3.43 14.37
C LEU A 287 11.44 -4.93 14.45
N VAL A 288 12.60 -5.34 13.93
CA VAL A 288 13.01 -6.75 13.88
C VAL A 288 13.70 -7.19 15.18
N ASP A 289 14.47 -6.31 15.81
CA ASP A 289 15.21 -6.64 17.04
C ASP A 289 14.28 -6.99 18.21
N GLY A 290 13.01 -6.52 18.18
CA GLY A 290 11.98 -6.80 19.19
C GLY A 290 12.27 -6.27 20.60
N LYS A 291 13.47 -5.72 20.82
CA LYS A 291 13.94 -5.13 22.08
C LYS A 291 13.66 -3.63 22.17
N SER A 292 13.52 -2.97 21.02
CA SER A 292 13.33 -1.53 20.95
C SER A 292 11.87 -1.17 21.24
N THR A 293 11.62 -0.51 22.37
CA THR A 293 10.29 0.01 22.72
C THR A 293 9.87 1.19 21.84
N HIS A 294 10.84 1.95 21.31
CA HIS A 294 10.60 3.12 20.49
C HIS A 294 11.20 2.96 19.09
N VAL A 295 10.36 3.10 18.07
CA VAL A 295 10.76 3.04 16.66
C VAL A 295 10.90 4.47 16.11
N PRO A 296 12.03 4.85 15.50
CA PRO A 296 12.37 6.24 15.18
C PRO A 296 11.72 6.77 13.89
N TYR A 297 10.41 6.56 13.68
CA TYR A 297 9.71 7.02 12.47
C TYR A 297 9.84 8.52 12.24
N ARG A 298 9.92 9.32 13.31
CA ARG A 298 9.95 10.80 13.25
C ARG A 298 11.23 11.40 12.67
N ASN A 299 12.30 10.61 12.54
CA ASN A 299 13.61 11.09 12.13
C ASN A 299 13.71 11.41 10.62
N SER A 300 12.75 10.97 9.81
CA SER A 300 12.62 11.37 8.39
C SER A 300 11.15 11.49 7.99
N LYS A 301 10.85 12.39 7.05
CA LYS A 301 9.51 12.50 6.46
C LYS A 301 9.08 11.21 5.76
N LEU A 302 10.01 10.50 5.13
CA LEU A 302 9.74 9.22 4.47
C LEU A 302 9.22 8.18 5.47
N THR A 303 9.94 7.98 6.57
CA THR A 303 9.57 6.99 7.59
C THR A 303 8.30 7.37 8.34
N ARG A 304 7.99 8.66 8.48
CA ARG A 304 6.69 9.10 9.00
C ARG A 304 5.54 8.73 8.07
N LEU A 305 5.71 8.92 6.76
CA LEU A 305 4.67 8.61 5.78
C LEU A 305 4.48 7.10 5.60
N LEU A 306 5.55 6.32 5.75
CA LEU A 306 5.53 4.85 5.68
C LEU A 306 5.36 4.18 7.05
N GLN A 307 4.97 4.93 8.08
CA GLN A 307 4.80 4.39 9.43
C GLN A 307 3.77 3.26 9.46
N ASP A 308 2.65 3.43 8.75
CA ASP A 308 1.61 2.39 8.66
C ASP A 308 2.08 1.19 7.82
N SER A 309 2.97 1.42 6.85
CA SER A 309 3.55 0.41 5.97
C SER A 309 4.56 -0.50 6.68
N LEU A 310 5.23 -0.02 7.72
CA LEU A 310 6.32 -0.73 8.40
C LEU A 310 5.98 -0.93 9.87
N GLY A 311 5.36 -2.06 10.23
CA GLY A 311 4.92 -2.38 11.60
C GLY A 311 3.51 -1.90 11.95
N GLY A 312 2.76 -1.36 10.98
CA GLY A 312 1.42 -0.78 11.19
C GLY A 312 0.29 -1.49 10.45
N ASN A 313 -0.76 -0.73 10.12
CA ASN A 313 -1.95 -1.20 9.42
C ASN A 313 -1.78 -1.10 7.89
N SER A 314 -0.99 -2.00 7.31
CA SER A 314 -0.87 -2.14 5.85
C SER A 314 -0.32 -3.50 5.45
N LYS A 315 -0.78 -4.03 4.32
CA LYS A 315 -0.10 -5.11 3.61
C LYS A 315 1.03 -4.51 2.78
N THR A 316 2.26 -4.91 3.08
CA THR A 316 3.44 -4.27 2.51
C THR A 316 4.30 -5.25 1.74
N MET A 317 4.75 -4.82 0.56
CA MET A 317 5.71 -5.53 -0.28
C MET A 317 6.91 -4.64 -0.60
N MET A 318 8.11 -5.18 -0.36
CA MET A 318 9.38 -4.59 -0.73
C MET A 318 9.94 -5.30 -1.97
N CYS A 319 10.23 -4.55 -3.02
CA CYS A 319 11.00 -5.03 -4.17
C CYS A 319 12.45 -4.54 -4.06
N ALA A 320 13.37 -5.45 -3.75
CA ALA A 320 14.79 -5.17 -3.70
C ALA A 320 15.43 -5.36 -5.08
N ASN A 321 15.84 -4.28 -5.74
CA ASN A 321 16.45 -4.30 -7.06
C ASN A 321 17.98 -4.34 -6.95
N ILE A 322 18.60 -5.34 -7.58
CA ILE A 322 20.06 -5.55 -7.57
C ILE A 322 20.65 -5.63 -8.98
N GLY A 323 21.93 -5.26 -9.10
CA GLY A 323 22.71 -5.42 -10.32
C GLY A 323 23.56 -6.71 -10.28
N PRO A 324 23.78 -7.37 -11.42
CA PRO A 324 24.52 -8.63 -11.48
C PRO A 324 26.05 -8.47 -11.50
N ALA A 325 26.55 -7.25 -11.75
CA ALA A 325 27.98 -6.99 -11.93
C ALA A 325 28.78 -7.07 -10.62
N ASP A 326 29.97 -7.66 -10.72
CA ASP A 326 30.98 -7.79 -9.66
C ASP A 326 31.40 -6.47 -8.99
N TYR A 327 31.58 -5.39 -9.76
CA TYR A 327 31.88 -4.06 -9.23
C TYR A 327 30.82 -3.54 -8.22
N ASN A 328 29.58 -4.03 -8.31
CA ASN A 328 28.49 -3.65 -7.41
C ASN A 328 28.32 -4.60 -6.21
N TYR A 329 29.24 -5.55 -5.99
CA TYR A 329 29.16 -6.56 -4.93
C TYR A 329 28.75 -5.98 -3.55
N ASP A 330 29.47 -4.97 -3.06
CA ASP A 330 29.20 -4.36 -1.74
C ASP A 330 27.77 -3.79 -1.62
N GLU A 331 27.27 -3.16 -2.68
CA GLU A 331 25.94 -2.53 -2.70
C GLU A 331 24.83 -3.58 -2.83
N THR A 332 25.09 -4.63 -3.63
CA THR A 332 24.21 -5.80 -3.74
C THR A 332 24.08 -6.50 -2.38
N ILE A 333 25.19 -6.75 -1.67
CA ILE A 333 25.15 -7.34 -0.33
C ILE A 333 24.40 -6.45 0.66
N SER A 334 24.64 -5.13 0.65
CA SER A 334 23.94 -4.21 1.54
C SER A 334 22.43 -4.23 1.28
N THR A 335 22.02 -4.24 0.00
CA THR A 335 20.61 -4.33 -0.41
C THR A 335 19.96 -5.63 0.05
N LEU A 336 20.65 -6.77 -0.13
CA LEU A 336 20.15 -8.09 0.28
C LEU A 336 20.03 -8.24 1.79
N ARG A 337 21.01 -7.73 2.57
CA ARG A 337 20.95 -7.70 4.04
C ARG A 337 19.79 -6.85 4.52
N TYR A 338 19.57 -5.71 3.88
CA TYR A 338 18.45 -4.83 4.19
C TYR A 338 17.10 -5.52 3.95
N ALA A 339 16.95 -6.12 2.76
CA ALA A 339 15.77 -6.90 2.39
C ALA A 339 15.53 -8.08 3.34
N ASN A 340 16.59 -8.79 3.73
CA ASN A 340 16.50 -9.93 4.64
C ASN A 340 16.02 -9.53 6.05
N ARG A 341 16.42 -8.34 6.53
CA ARG A 341 15.86 -7.77 7.76
C ARG A 341 14.39 -7.41 7.58
N ALA A 342 14.04 -6.72 6.50
CA ALA A 342 12.69 -6.26 6.23
C ALA A 342 11.65 -7.38 6.22
N LYS A 343 12.02 -8.58 5.74
CA LYS A 343 11.16 -9.79 5.70
C LYS A 343 10.62 -10.20 7.08
N ASN A 344 11.32 -9.84 8.16
CA ASN A 344 10.93 -10.20 9.52
C ASN A 344 10.03 -9.15 10.20
N ILE A 345 9.71 -8.05 9.51
CA ILE A 345 8.78 -7.05 10.02
C ILE A 345 7.37 -7.63 9.99
N LYS A 346 6.66 -7.47 11.11
CA LYS A 346 5.30 -7.94 11.32
C LYS A 346 4.32 -6.77 11.25
N ASN A 347 3.40 -6.82 10.29
CA ASN A 347 2.32 -5.85 10.16
C ASN A 347 1.00 -6.44 10.70
N LYS A 348 0.07 -5.53 11.04
CA LYS A 348 -1.28 -5.86 11.48
C LYS A 348 -2.29 -5.21 10.55
N ALA A 349 -2.41 -5.76 9.33
CA ALA A 349 -3.33 -5.25 8.32
C ALA A 349 -4.80 -5.53 8.70
N ARG A 350 -5.65 -4.52 8.55
CA ARG A 350 -7.09 -4.55 8.83
C ARG A 350 -7.83 -3.83 7.70
N ILE A 351 -9.06 -4.24 7.43
CA ILE A 351 -9.94 -3.57 6.46
C ILE A 351 -10.37 -2.24 7.08
N ASN A 352 -10.28 -1.15 6.32
CA ASN A 352 -10.76 0.14 6.78
C ASN A 352 -12.24 0.29 6.40
N GLU A 353 -13.11 0.18 7.39
CA GLU A 353 -14.57 0.29 7.26
C GLU A 353 -15.17 1.00 8.48
N ASP A 354 -16.44 1.38 8.42
CA ASP A 354 -17.13 1.97 9.59
C ASP A 354 -17.05 0.98 10.76
N PRO A 355 -16.67 1.42 11.98
CA PRO A 355 -16.59 0.55 13.16
C PRO A 355 -17.83 -0.31 13.42
N LYS A 356 -19.02 0.16 13.02
CA LYS A 356 -20.27 -0.63 13.13
C LYS A 356 -20.31 -1.79 12.15
N ASP A 357 -19.84 -1.56 10.92
CA ASP A 357 -19.81 -2.55 9.85
C ASP A 357 -18.73 -3.61 10.12
N ALA A 358 -17.59 -3.18 10.67
CA ALA A 358 -16.54 -4.10 11.14
C ALA A 358 -17.06 -5.07 12.21
N LEU A 359 -17.82 -4.55 13.19
CA LEU A 359 -18.38 -5.35 14.26
C LEU A 359 -19.46 -6.32 13.74
N LEU A 360 -20.30 -5.87 12.80
CA LEU A 360 -21.29 -6.71 12.13
C LEU A 360 -20.64 -7.87 11.36
N ARG A 361 -19.57 -7.62 10.59
CA ARG A 361 -18.86 -8.69 9.87
C ARG A 361 -18.19 -9.67 10.83
N GLN A 362 -17.59 -9.17 11.92
CA GLN A 362 -16.98 -10.04 12.93
C GLN A 362 -18.03 -10.97 13.56
N PHE A 363 -19.21 -10.43 13.90
CA PHE A 363 -20.32 -11.25 14.41
C PHE A 363 -20.88 -12.21 13.37
N GLN A 364 -21.01 -11.82 12.10
CA GLN A 364 -21.44 -12.73 11.02
C GLN A 364 -20.46 -13.89 10.85
N LYS A 365 -19.15 -13.62 10.84
CA LYS A 365 -18.12 -14.66 10.75
C LYS A 365 -18.12 -15.57 11.98
N GLU A 366 -18.34 -15.02 13.17
CA GLU A 366 -18.45 -15.82 14.39
C GLU A 366 -19.72 -16.69 14.38
N ILE A 367 -20.86 -16.16 13.90
CA ILE A 367 -22.09 -16.94 13.69
C ILE A 367 -21.86 -18.06 12.68
N GLU A 368 -21.17 -17.79 11.57
CA GLU A 368 -20.86 -18.80 10.55
C GLU A 368 -19.90 -19.88 11.08
N GLU A 369 -18.84 -19.48 11.79
CA GLU A 369 -17.94 -20.43 12.46
C GLU A 369 -18.66 -21.26 13.54
N LEU A 370 -19.59 -20.66 14.28
CA LEU A 370 -20.40 -21.36 15.29
C LEU A 370 -21.41 -22.31 14.64
N LYS A 371 -22.07 -21.90 13.56
CA LYS A 371 -22.96 -22.77 12.76
C LYS A 371 -22.19 -23.96 12.21
N LYS A 372 -21.01 -23.74 11.63
CA LYS A 372 -20.15 -24.80 11.13
C LYS A 372 -19.72 -25.77 12.23
N LYS A 373 -19.41 -25.27 13.43
CA LYS A 373 -19.10 -26.12 14.60
C LYS A 373 -20.31 -26.89 15.13
N LEU A 374 -21.52 -26.37 14.95
CA LEU A 374 -22.75 -27.08 15.28
C LEU A 374 -23.03 -28.19 14.26
N GLU A 375 -22.87 -27.92 12.96
CA GLU A 375 -22.98 -28.92 11.90
C GLU A 375 -21.90 -30.03 12.04
N GLU A 376 -20.66 -29.67 12.36
CA GLU A 376 -19.57 -30.63 12.64
C GLU A 376 -19.73 -31.34 14.01
N GLY A 377 -20.57 -30.81 14.91
CA GLY A 377 -20.84 -31.37 16.24
C GLY A 377 -22.08 -32.26 16.31
N GLU A 378 -22.96 -32.22 15.30
CA GLU A 378 -24.19 -33.02 15.24
C GLU A 378 -23.98 -34.46 14.73
N GLU A 379 -22.79 -34.82 14.22
CA GLU A 379 -22.50 -36.21 13.78
C GLU A 379 -22.21 -37.20 14.93
N ILE A 380 -22.29 -36.80 16.21
CA ILE A 380 -21.97 -37.68 17.36
C ILE A 380 -23.14 -37.94 18.34
N SER A 381 -24.36 -37.45 18.09
CA SER A 381 -25.52 -37.78 18.96
C SER A 381 -26.81 -38.15 18.22
N GLY A 382 -26.72 -39.07 17.27
CA GLY A 382 -27.86 -39.61 16.54
C GLY A 382 -28.03 -41.12 16.71
N SER A 383 -28.20 -41.61 17.94
CA SER A 383 -28.78 -42.93 18.19
C SER A 383 -29.54 -42.94 19.51
N ASP A 384 -30.81 -43.36 19.43
CA ASP A 384 -31.79 -43.59 20.49
C ASP A 384 -32.37 -42.28 21.10
N GLU A 385 -33.68 -42.07 21.22
CA GLU A 385 -34.78 -43.00 21.43
C GLU A 385 -36.14 -42.31 21.12
N SER A 386 -37.13 -43.16 20.87
CA SER A 386 -38.54 -42.93 20.53
C SER A 386 -39.45 -42.39 21.66
N GLY A 387 -40.56 -41.76 21.28
CA GLY A 387 -41.80 -41.62 22.09
C GLY A 387 -42.55 -40.32 21.77
N THR A 388 -43.55 -40.31 20.89
CA THR A 388 -44.99 -40.58 21.09
C THR A 388 -45.79 -39.51 21.85
N ASP A 389 -46.92 -39.17 21.24
CA ASP A 389 -48.18 -38.60 21.78
C ASP A 389 -48.17 -37.09 22.07
N GLU A 390 -49.23 -36.31 21.92
CA GLU A 390 -50.53 -36.27 21.21
C GLU A 390 -51.14 -34.93 21.68
N ASP A 391 -51.88 -34.27 20.79
CA ASP A 391 -53.06 -33.44 21.06
C ASP A 391 -53.05 -32.04 21.75
N ASP A 392 -54.08 -31.31 21.30
CA ASP A 392 -54.88 -30.22 21.89
C ASP A 392 -54.50 -28.73 21.70
N ASP A 393 -55.17 -28.14 20.71
CA ASP A 393 -56.27 -27.15 20.81
C ASP A 393 -56.16 -25.79 21.57
N GLU A 394 -56.89 -24.85 20.95
CA GLU A 394 -57.56 -23.63 21.47
C GLU A 394 -56.83 -22.27 21.61
N ASP A 395 -57.20 -21.38 20.68
CA ASP A 395 -57.81 -20.04 20.84
C ASP A 395 -57.58 -19.22 22.14
N GLY A 396 -57.33 -17.91 21.97
CA GLY A 396 -57.36 -16.97 23.09
C GLY A 396 -56.99 -15.52 22.77
N GLU A 397 -58.03 -14.69 22.71
CA GLU A 397 -58.15 -13.29 22.35
C GLU A 397 -57.59 -12.23 23.36
N ILE A 398 -57.45 -10.98 22.86
CA ILE A 398 -57.59 -9.66 23.54
C ILE A 398 -56.43 -9.08 24.37
N GLY A 399 -56.09 -7.80 24.08
CA GLY A 399 -55.43 -6.89 25.04
C GLY A 399 -54.93 -5.57 24.45
N GLU A 400 -55.72 -4.50 24.61
CA GLU A 400 -55.48 -3.10 24.25
C GLU A 400 -54.28 -2.41 24.94
N ASP A 401 -53.79 -1.37 24.24
CA ASP A 401 -53.28 -0.07 24.68
C ASP A 401 -52.19 0.11 25.76
N GLY A 402 -51.19 0.91 25.39
CA GLY A 402 -50.26 1.55 26.33
C GLY A 402 -49.06 2.23 25.69
N GLU A 403 -49.25 3.46 25.18
CA GLU A 403 -48.19 4.36 24.70
C GLU A 403 -46.98 4.47 25.65
N LYS A 404 -45.75 4.52 25.09
CA LYS A 404 -44.68 5.41 25.58
C LYS A 404 -43.66 5.78 24.51
N LYS A 405 -43.74 7.04 24.09
CA LYS A 405 -42.80 7.78 23.21
C LYS A 405 -41.34 7.67 23.67
N LYS A 406 -40.42 7.39 22.73
CA LYS A 406 -39.05 7.94 22.75
C LYS A 406 -38.64 8.47 21.38
N ARG A 407 -38.30 9.76 21.37
CA ARG A 407 -37.93 10.61 20.24
C ARG A 407 -36.63 10.15 19.58
N ARG A 408 -36.60 10.05 18.26
CA ARG A 408 -35.37 10.19 17.45
C ARG A 408 -35.61 11.22 16.34
N LYS A 409 -34.80 12.28 16.35
CA LYS A 409 -34.75 13.33 15.32
C LYS A 409 -34.17 12.72 14.04
N GLY A 410 -35.00 12.55 13.02
CA GLY A 410 -34.58 12.29 11.64
C GLY A 410 -34.90 13.50 10.76
N LYS A 411 -33.92 13.96 9.96
CA LYS A 411 -34.12 14.93 8.88
C LYS A 411 -35.17 14.36 7.92
N LYS A 412 -36.37 14.96 7.86
CA LYS A 412 -37.41 14.57 6.89
C LYS A 412 -36.97 15.01 5.50
N LYS A 413 -36.68 14.04 4.62
CA LYS A 413 -36.80 14.24 3.17
C LYS A 413 -38.26 14.57 2.90
N VAL A 414 -38.52 15.65 2.17
CA VAL A 414 -39.87 16.02 1.73
C VAL A 414 -40.21 15.10 0.57
N SER A 415 -41.23 14.25 0.72
CA SER A 415 -41.70 13.36 -0.34
C SER A 415 -42.48 14.17 -1.38
N PRO A 416 -42.44 13.78 -2.68
CA PRO A 416 -43.19 14.44 -3.76
C PRO A 416 -44.69 14.58 -3.44
N ASP A 417 -45.25 13.59 -2.73
CA ASP A 417 -46.66 13.55 -2.36
C ASP A 417 -47.07 14.70 -1.42
N LYS A 418 -46.15 15.16 -0.54
CA LYS A 418 -46.44 16.28 0.37
C LYS A 418 -46.40 17.64 -0.32
N ILE A 419 -45.67 17.74 -1.43
CA ILE A 419 -45.65 18.95 -2.26
C ILE A 419 -46.95 19.03 -3.05
N ALA A 420 -47.42 17.91 -3.62
CA ALA A 420 -48.71 17.82 -4.30
C ALA A 420 -49.89 18.11 -3.33
N GLU A 421 -49.85 17.57 -2.11
CA GLU A 421 -50.86 17.82 -1.08
C GLU A 421 -50.87 19.29 -0.61
N MET A 422 -49.70 19.93 -0.51
CA MET A 422 -49.59 21.35 -0.20
C MET A 422 -50.08 22.24 -1.34
N GLN A 423 -49.82 21.86 -2.60
CA GLN A 423 -50.31 22.55 -3.79
C GLN A 423 -51.85 22.50 -3.86
N ALA A 424 -52.43 21.33 -3.60
CA ALA A 424 -53.89 21.13 -3.61
C ALA A 424 -54.59 21.95 -2.51
N ARG A 425 -54.01 22.04 -1.30
CA ARG A 425 -54.54 22.88 -0.21
C ARG A 425 -54.49 24.38 -0.54
N ILE A 426 -53.44 24.83 -1.22
CA ILE A 426 -53.31 26.25 -1.64
C ILE A 426 -54.37 26.58 -2.69
N ASP A 427 -54.65 25.68 -3.63
CA ASP A 427 -55.70 25.86 -4.64
C ASP A 427 -57.12 25.84 -4.05
N GLU A 428 -57.36 25.02 -3.03
CA GLU A 428 -58.62 25.03 -2.27
C GLU A 428 -58.80 26.31 -1.45
N GLU A 429 -57.77 26.77 -0.73
CA GLU A 429 -57.82 28.03 0.01
C GLU A 429 -58.03 29.24 -0.92
N ARG A 430 -57.43 29.22 -2.12
CA ARG A 430 -57.60 30.27 -3.12
C ARG A 430 -59.05 30.33 -3.64
N LYS A 431 -59.67 29.20 -3.94
CA LYS A 431 -61.10 29.12 -4.32
C LYS A 431 -62.03 29.56 -3.19
N ALA A 432 -61.70 29.20 -1.94
CA ALA A 432 -62.47 29.62 -0.77
C ALA A 432 -62.36 31.14 -0.50
N LEU A 433 -61.23 31.77 -0.83
CA LEU A 433 -61.03 33.21 -0.71
C LEU A 433 -61.78 34.00 -1.79
N GLU A 434 -61.85 33.47 -3.03
CA GLU A 434 -62.63 34.08 -4.12
C GLU A 434 -64.15 34.04 -3.87
N ALA A 435 -64.64 33.04 -3.13
CA ALA A 435 -66.05 32.87 -2.80
C ALA A 435 -66.58 33.76 -1.66
N LYS A 436 -65.72 34.44 -0.89
CA LYS A 436 -66.15 35.41 0.13
C LYS A 436 -66.25 36.80 -0.49
N LEU A 437 -67.49 37.25 -0.69
CA LEU A 437 -67.86 38.48 -1.38
C LEU A 437 -68.22 39.66 -0.45
N ASP A 438 -67.69 39.67 0.78
CA ASP A 438 -67.77 40.82 1.71
C ASP A 438 -66.57 40.81 2.68
N MET A 439 -65.38 41.15 2.19
CA MET A 439 -64.21 41.51 3.02
C MET A 439 -63.61 42.80 2.45
N GLU A 440 -63.16 43.70 3.33
CA GLU A 440 -62.58 44.99 2.98
C GLU A 440 -61.47 44.82 1.92
N GLU A 441 -61.47 45.70 0.92
CA GLU A 441 -60.62 45.64 -0.28
C GLU A 441 -59.12 45.53 0.05
N GLU A 442 -58.70 46.04 1.21
CA GLU A 442 -57.33 45.93 1.74
C GLU A 442 -56.92 44.50 2.14
N GLU A 443 -57.79 43.72 2.79
CA GLU A 443 -57.45 42.35 3.19
C GLU A 443 -57.36 41.42 1.97
N ARG A 444 -58.24 41.62 0.98
CA ARG A 444 -58.21 40.88 -0.28
C ARG A 444 -56.93 41.15 -1.07
N ASN A 445 -56.49 42.42 -1.10
CA ASN A 445 -55.24 42.81 -1.76
C ASN A 445 -53.99 42.28 -1.03
N LYS A 446 -53.98 42.27 0.30
CA LYS A 446 -52.89 41.65 1.08
C LYS A 446 -52.80 40.14 0.86
N ALA A 447 -53.92 39.44 0.92
CA ALA A 447 -53.96 37.99 0.69
C ALA A 447 -53.53 37.62 -0.74
N ARG A 448 -53.93 38.42 -1.74
CA ARG A 448 -53.51 38.23 -3.13
C ARG A 448 -52.01 38.45 -3.33
N ALA A 449 -51.44 39.49 -2.72
CA ALA A 449 -50.00 39.75 -2.76
C ALA A 449 -49.18 38.65 -2.05
N GLU A 450 -49.69 38.10 -0.95
CA GLU A 450 -49.02 37.02 -0.22
C GLU A 450 -49.06 35.69 -0.99
N LEU A 451 -50.18 35.39 -1.66
CA LEU A 451 -50.31 34.25 -2.57
C LEU A 451 -49.36 34.37 -3.77
N GLU A 452 -49.29 35.55 -4.40
CA GLU A 452 -48.40 35.79 -5.55
C GLU A 452 -46.91 35.68 -5.18
N LYS A 453 -46.55 36.08 -3.95
CA LYS A 453 -45.20 35.90 -3.41
C LYS A 453 -44.89 34.42 -3.16
N ARG A 454 -45.80 33.66 -2.55
CA ARG A 454 -45.62 32.22 -2.31
C ARG A 454 -45.51 31.45 -3.63
N GLU A 455 -46.27 31.83 -4.65
CA GLU A 455 -46.21 31.21 -5.98
C GLU A 455 -44.85 31.43 -6.65
N LYS A 456 -44.30 32.65 -6.58
CA LYS A 456 -42.95 32.96 -7.07
C LYS A 456 -41.84 32.19 -6.32
N ASP A 457 -41.95 32.09 -5.00
CA ASP A 457 -40.98 31.37 -4.18
C ASP A 457 -40.98 29.85 -4.50
N LEU A 458 -42.17 29.28 -4.73
CA LEU A 458 -42.35 27.87 -5.08
C LEU A 458 -41.79 27.56 -6.49
N LEU A 459 -42.01 28.45 -7.45
CA LEU A 459 -41.48 28.32 -8.81
C LEU A 459 -39.95 28.42 -8.85
N LYS A 460 -39.37 29.30 -8.01
CA LYS A 460 -37.91 29.41 -7.85
C LYS A 460 -37.31 28.14 -7.20
N ALA A 461 -37.97 27.60 -6.17
CA ALA A 461 -37.55 26.35 -5.54
C ALA A 461 -37.63 25.15 -6.50
N GLN A 462 -38.65 25.09 -7.37
CA GLN A 462 -38.77 24.07 -8.41
C GLN A 462 -37.64 24.17 -9.45
N GLN A 463 -37.32 25.38 -9.92
CA GLN A 463 -36.20 25.59 -10.85
C GLN A 463 -34.84 25.22 -10.24
N GLU A 464 -34.59 25.58 -8.97
CA GLU A 464 -33.38 25.19 -8.27
C GLU A 464 -33.27 23.67 -8.09
N HIS A 465 -34.39 23.01 -7.76
CA HIS A 465 -34.45 21.55 -7.64
C HIS A 465 -34.17 20.85 -8.98
N GLN A 466 -34.74 21.36 -10.08
CA GLN A 466 -34.53 20.81 -11.41
C GLN A 466 -33.08 21.01 -11.89
N SER A 467 -32.48 22.18 -11.63
CA SER A 467 -31.06 22.43 -11.91
C SER A 467 -30.15 21.50 -11.10
N LEU A 468 -30.50 21.19 -9.84
CA LEU A 468 -29.76 20.24 -9.03
C LEU A 468 -29.88 18.81 -9.57
N LEU A 469 -31.08 18.38 -10.00
CA LEU A 469 -31.30 17.08 -10.63
C LEU A 469 -30.53 16.91 -11.94
N GLU A 470 -30.50 17.94 -12.78
CA GLU A 470 -29.70 17.94 -14.01
C GLU A 470 -28.20 17.86 -13.71
N LYS A 471 -27.71 18.60 -12.71
CA LYS A 471 -26.31 18.50 -12.24
C LYS A 471 -26.00 17.11 -11.67
N LEU A 472 -26.94 16.51 -10.93
CA LEU A 472 -26.79 15.18 -10.34
C LEU A 472 -26.76 14.12 -11.44
N SER A 473 -27.66 14.18 -12.43
CA SER A 473 -27.65 13.31 -13.61
C SER A 473 -26.41 13.48 -14.47
N ALA A 474 -25.92 14.71 -14.65
CA ALA A 474 -24.69 14.99 -15.38
C ALA A 474 -23.44 14.48 -14.63
N LEU A 475 -23.46 14.48 -13.29
CA LEU A 475 -22.43 13.87 -12.46
C LEU A 475 -22.51 12.33 -12.52
N GLU A 476 -23.70 11.74 -12.42
CA GLU A 476 -23.92 10.29 -12.54
C GLU A 476 -23.47 9.77 -13.91
N LYS A 477 -23.78 10.49 -15.00
CA LYS A 477 -23.29 10.17 -16.35
C LYS A 477 -21.79 10.37 -16.54
N LYS A 478 -21.13 11.17 -15.71
CA LYS A 478 -19.65 11.29 -15.70
C LYS A 478 -18.98 10.23 -14.83
N VAL A 479 -19.71 9.68 -13.86
CA VAL A 479 -19.28 8.58 -12.99
C VAL A 479 -19.45 7.23 -13.69
N ILE A 480 -20.35 7.12 -14.67
CA ILE A 480 -20.65 5.89 -15.41
C ILE A 480 -20.26 6.08 -16.88
N VAL A 481 -19.17 5.42 -17.27
CA VAL A 481 -18.72 5.17 -18.66
C VAL A 481 -18.06 6.35 -19.37
N GLY A 482 -16.74 6.45 -19.20
CA GLY A 482 -15.88 7.11 -20.17
C GLY A 482 -15.54 6.17 -21.33
N GLY A 483 -16.05 6.50 -22.54
CA GLY A 483 -15.50 6.10 -23.85
C GLY A 483 -15.39 4.59 -24.15
N VAL A 484 -16.19 4.12 -25.12
CA VAL A 484 -16.17 2.74 -25.64
C VAL A 484 -14.78 2.29 -26.14
N ASP A 485 -13.95 3.21 -26.66
CA ASP A 485 -12.58 2.90 -27.12
C ASP A 485 -11.53 2.84 -26.00
N LEU A 486 -11.82 3.39 -24.81
CA LEU A 486 -10.84 3.54 -23.72
C LEU A 486 -10.93 2.39 -22.70
N LEU A 487 -12.15 1.87 -22.47
CA LEU A 487 -12.35 0.59 -21.75
C LEU A 487 -11.67 -0.57 -22.47
N ALA A 488 -11.75 -0.62 -23.80
CA ALA A 488 -11.16 -1.71 -24.59
C ALA A 488 -9.65 -1.91 -24.36
N LYS A 489 -8.87 -0.84 -24.17
CA LYS A 489 -7.43 -0.94 -23.89
C LYS A 489 -7.12 -1.42 -22.48
N ALA A 490 -7.91 -0.99 -21.50
CA ALA A 490 -7.77 -1.44 -20.12
C ALA A 490 -8.16 -2.91 -20.01
N GLU A 491 -9.25 -3.31 -20.65
CA GLU A 491 -9.71 -4.70 -20.77
C GLU A 491 -8.69 -5.59 -21.48
N GLU A 492 -8.07 -5.13 -22.57
CA GLU A 492 -7.02 -5.89 -23.28
C GLU A 492 -5.79 -6.11 -22.39
N GLN A 493 -5.32 -5.07 -21.69
CA GLN A 493 -4.20 -5.19 -20.75
C GLN A 493 -4.57 -6.10 -19.56
N GLU A 494 -5.80 -6.02 -19.05
CA GLU A 494 -6.29 -6.88 -17.99
C GLU A 494 -6.37 -8.34 -18.44
N LYS A 495 -6.83 -8.60 -19.67
CA LYS A 495 -6.85 -9.94 -20.25
C LYS A 495 -5.43 -10.52 -20.37
N LEU A 496 -4.46 -9.71 -20.81
CA LEU A 496 -3.05 -10.12 -20.82
C LEU A 496 -2.53 -10.45 -19.41
N LEU A 497 -2.94 -9.67 -18.40
CA LEU A 497 -2.60 -9.92 -16.99
C LEU A 497 -3.21 -11.24 -16.51
N GLU A 498 -4.47 -11.52 -16.84
CA GLU A 498 -5.18 -12.76 -16.51
C GLU A 498 -4.56 -13.98 -17.18
N GLU A 499 -4.31 -13.91 -18.50
CA GLU A 499 -3.64 -14.98 -19.26
C GLU A 499 -2.25 -15.28 -18.70
N SER A 500 -1.46 -14.23 -18.42
CA SER A 500 -0.15 -14.37 -17.77
C SER A 500 -0.28 -14.98 -16.37
N ASN A 501 -1.30 -14.61 -15.60
CA ASN A 501 -1.51 -15.17 -14.26
C ASN A 501 -1.84 -16.67 -14.30
N GLN A 502 -2.69 -17.09 -15.24
CA GLN A 502 -3.02 -18.51 -15.43
C GLN A 502 -1.78 -19.31 -15.83
N GLU A 503 -0.99 -18.80 -16.79
CA GLU A 503 0.27 -19.44 -17.19
C GLU A 503 1.25 -19.54 -16.01
N LEU A 504 1.34 -18.49 -15.20
CA LEU A 504 2.21 -18.42 -14.04
C LEU A 504 1.78 -19.37 -12.93
N GLU A 505 0.48 -19.53 -12.68
CA GLU A 505 -0.08 -20.51 -11.73
C GLU A 505 0.25 -21.94 -12.16
N GLU A 506 0.14 -22.26 -13.45
CA GLU A 506 0.56 -23.56 -13.95
C GLU A 506 2.05 -23.79 -13.78
N ARG A 507 2.89 -22.81 -14.14
CA ARG A 507 4.35 -22.87 -13.96
C ARG A 507 4.70 -23.06 -12.48
N ARG A 508 4.02 -22.35 -11.58
CA ARG A 508 4.20 -22.46 -10.14
C ARG A 508 3.85 -23.85 -9.63
N ARG A 509 2.71 -24.41 -10.05
CA ARG A 509 2.31 -25.78 -9.68
C ARG A 509 3.34 -26.82 -10.12
N ARG A 510 3.92 -26.64 -11.32
CA ARG A 510 5.03 -27.48 -11.82
C ARG A 510 6.31 -27.27 -10.99
N ALA A 511 6.65 -26.03 -10.65
CA ALA A 511 7.83 -25.70 -9.84
C ALA A 511 7.72 -26.24 -8.40
N GLU A 512 6.55 -26.15 -7.77
CA GLU A 512 6.30 -26.72 -6.43
C GLU A 512 6.43 -28.24 -6.45
N LYS A 513 5.92 -28.91 -7.50
CA LYS A 513 6.11 -30.36 -7.68
C LYS A 513 7.60 -30.72 -7.83
N LEU A 514 8.32 -30.03 -8.71
CA LEU A 514 9.77 -30.23 -8.89
C LEU A 514 10.55 -29.97 -7.61
N ARG A 515 10.18 -28.94 -6.84
CA ARG A 515 10.81 -28.62 -5.57
C ARG A 515 10.60 -29.74 -4.56
N ARG A 516 9.37 -30.27 -4.44
CA ARG A 516 9.09 -31.39 -3.55
C ARG A 516 9.87 -32.64 -3.95
N GLU A 517 9.93 -32.95 -5.25
CA GLU A 517 10.74 -34.06 -5.79
C GLU A 517 12.25 -33.86 -5.50
N LEU A 518 12.74 -32.62 -5.57
CA LEU A 518 14.13 -32.30 -5.25
C LEU A 518 14.42 -32.47 -3.75
N GLU A 519 13.53 -31.99 -2.89
CA GLU A 519 13.62 -32.14 -1.43
C GLU A 519 13.54 -33.62 -1.01
N GLU A 520 12.63 -34.40 -1.61
CA GLU A 520 12.53 -35.86 -1.42
C GLU A 520 13.84 -36.55 -1.83
N LYS A 521 14.39 -36.24 -3.00
CA LYS A 521 15.68 -36.80 -3.46
C LYS A 521 16.87 -36.36 -2.60
N GLU A 522 16.88 -35.12 -2.10
CA GLU A 522 17.92 -34.65 -1.18
C GLU A 522 17.84 -35.41 0.16
N GLN A 523 16.63 -35.63 0.67
CA GLN A 523 16.41 -36.41 1.90
C GLN A 523 16.79 -37.88 1.70
N GLU A 524 16.39 -38.52 0.61
CA GLU A 524 16.81 -39.87 0.26
C GLU A 524 18.34 -39.99 0.18
N ARG A 525 19.01 -39.00 -0.42
CA ARG A 525 20.48 -38.97 -0.50
C ARG A 525 21.11 -38.84 0.88
N LEU A 526 20.53 -38.02 1.77
CA LEU A 526 21.00 -37.87 3.15
C LEU A 526 20.81 -39.16 3.94
N ASP A 527 19.66 -39.83 3.82
CA ASP A 527 19.36 -41.08 4.53
C ASP A 527 20.25 -42.23 4.05
N ILE A 528 20.60 -42.28 2.76
CA ILE A 528 21.61 -43.21 2.21
C ILE A 528 22.99 -42.85 2.76
N GLU A 529 23.33 -41.56 2.87
CA GLU A 529 24.59 -41.12 3.47
C GLU A 529 24.68 -41.40 4.98
N GLU A 530 23.59 -41.71 5.71
CA GLU A 530 23.62 -42.04 7.15
C GLU A 530 23.70 -43.53 7.47
N LYS A 531 23.45 -44.42 6.49
CA LYS A 531 23.64 -45.87 6.64
C LYS A 531 25.06 -46.27 6.24
N TYR A 532 26.02 -46.09 7.15
CA TYR A 532 27.40 -46.55 6.92
C TYR A 532 27.51 -48.06 7.17
N THR A 533 27.96 -48.81 6.17
CA THR A 533 28.14 -50.26 6.27
C THR A 533 29.58 -50.65 6.66
N SER A 534 30.51 -49.69 6.67
CA SER A 534 31.88 -49.88 7.15
C SER A 534 32.46 -48.65 7.88
N LEU A 535 33.46 -48.86 8.74
CA LEU A 535 34.23 -47.81 9.41
C LEU A 535 34.89 -46.82 8.43
N GLN A 536 35.21 -47.27 7.22
CA GLN A 536 35.83 -46.43 6.18
C GLN A 536 34.81 -45.50 5.51
N GLU A 537 33.57 -45.96 5.33
CA GLU A 537 32.45 -45.12 4.90
C GLU A 537 32.05 -44.13 6.01
N GLU A 538 32.05 -44.55 7.28
CA GLU A 538 31.80 -43.66 8.42
C GLU A 538 32.87 -42.56 8.51
N ALA A 539 34.15 -42.89 8.29
CA ALA A 539 35.23 -41.91 8.25
C ALA A 539 35.08 -40.93 7.08
N GLN A 540 34.67 -41.39 5.89
CA GLN A 540 34.37 -40.51 4.76
C GLN A 540 33.16 -39.62 5.02
N GLY A 541 32.10 -40.17 5.64
CA GLY A 541 30.91 -39.44 6.05
C GLY A 541 31.20 -38.37 7.09
N LYS A 542 31.95 -38.70 8.13
CA LYS A 542 32.45 -37.75 9.13
C LYS A 542 33.35 -36.69 8.48
N THR A 543 34.19 -37.05 7.51
CA THR A 543 35.02 -36.08 6.76
C THR A 543 34.17 -35.12 5.92
N LYS A 544 33.10 -35.61 5.27
CA LYS A 544 32.13 -34.75 4.56
C LYS A 544 31.37 -33.83 5.54
N LYS A 545 30.89 -34.37 6.66
CA LYS A 545 30.24 -33.57 7.73
C LYS A 545 31.20 -32.51 8.26
N LEU A 546 32.48 -32.86 8.50
CA LEU A 546 33.52 -31.92 8.92
C LEU A 546 33.78 -30.82 7.87
N LYS A 547 33.85 -31.16 6.57
CA LYS A 547 33.95 -30.17 5.49
C LYS A 547 32.72 -29.24 5.45
N LYS A 548 31.51 -29.77 5.65
CA LYS A 548 30.28 -28.97 5.70
C LYS A 548 30.30 -28.00 6.89
N VAL A 549 30.63 -28.49 8.09
CA VAL A 549 30.76 -27.65 9.30
C VAL A 549 31.88 -26.62 9.15
N TRP A 550 33.02 -26.99 8.55
CA TRP A 550 34.11 -26.06 8.26
C TRP A 550 33.68 -24.96 7.28
N THR A 551 32.92 -25.31 6.23
CA THR A 551 32.37 -24.35 5.28
C THR A 551 31.39 -23.40 5.97
N MET A 552 30.50 -23.92 6.84
CA MET A 552 29.58 -23.09 7.65
C MET A 552 30.34 -22.17 8.60
N LEU A 553 31.41 -22.67 9.24
CA LEU A 553 32.25 -21.87 10.14
C LEU A 553 33.02 -20.79 9.37
N MET A 554 33.52 -21.08 8.18
CA MET A 554 34.17 -20.07 7.32
C MET A 554 33.17 -19.03 6.82
N ALA A 555 31.95 -19.43 6.44
CA ALA A 555 30.87 -18.51 6.08
C ALA A 555 30.48 -17.60 7.26
N ALA A 556 30.30 -18.16 8.46
CA ALA A 556 30.00 -17.39 9.67
C ALA A 556 31.15 -16.45 10.07
N LYS A 557 32.41 -16.88 9.93
CA LYS A 557 33.58 -16.01 10.14
C LYS A 557 33.66 -14.86 9.14
N SER A 558 33.40 -15.15 7.86
CA SER A 558 33.30 -14.13 6.81
C SER A 558 32.20 -13.12 7.14
N GLU A 559 31.01 -13.61 7.50
CA GLU A 559 29.88 -12.76 7.87
C GLU A 559 30.18 -11.87 9.09
N MET A 560 30.81 -12.43 10.14
CA MET A 560 31.26 -11.64 11.29
C MET A 560 32.27 -10.57 10.89
N ALA A 561 33.25 -10.92 10.05
CA ALA A 561 34.26 -9.96 9.57
C ALA A 561 33.62 -8.83 8.75
N ASP A 562 32.66 -9.15 7.88
CA ASP A 562 31.92 -8.14 7.13
C ASP A 562 31.06 -7.26 8.03
N LEU A 563 30.39 -7.84 9.04
CA LEU A 563 29.58 -7.08 9.98
C LEU A 563 30.45 -6.12 10.80
N GLN A 564 31.62 -6.58 11.24
CA GLN A 564 32.62 -5.73 11.89
C GLN A 564 33.12 -4.63 10.96
N GLN A 565 33.40 -4.95 9.70
CA GLN A 565 33.84 -3.96 8.72
C GLN A 565 32.72 -2.96 8.39
N GLU A 566 31.48 -3.42 8.26
CA GLU A 566 30.31 -2.57 8.03
C GLU A 566 30.08 -1.64 9.23
N HIS A 567 30.13 -2.17 10.45
CA HIS A 567 30.02 -1.39 11.68
C HIS A 567 31.15 -0.36 11.80
N GLN A 568 32.39 -0.74 11.50
CA GLN A 568 33.52 0.18 11.50
C GLN A 568 33.34 1.30 10.46
N ARG A 569 32.88 0.95 9.24
CA ARG A 569 32.56 1.93 8.18
C ARG A 569 31.40 2.86 8.59
N GLU A 570 30.39 2.35 9.29
CA GLU A 570 29.28 3.17 9.82
C GLU A 570 29.77 4.14 10.90
N ILE A 571 30.60 3.66 11.84
CA ILE A 571 31.23 4.50 12.87
C ILE A 571 32.04 5.61 12.22
N GLU A 572 32.86 5.30 11.21
CA GLU A 572 33.64 6.29 10.47
C GLU A 572 32.74 7.34 9.80
N GLY A 573 31.66 6.91 9.13
CA GLY A 573 30.69 7.82 8.54
C GLY A 573 29.98 8.73 9.58
N LEU A 574 29.64 8.19 10.75
CA LEU A 574 29.06 8.97 11.84
C LEU A 574 30.07 9.97 12.43
N LEU A 575 31.33 9.57 12.58
CA LEU A 575 32.40 10.46 13.05
C LEU A 575 32.69 11.59 12.06
N GLU A 576 32.67 11.30 10.75
CA GLU A 576 32.78 12.30 9.69
C GLU A 576 31.64 13.32 9.79
N ASN A 577 30.39 12.84 9.95
CA ASN A 577 29.22 13.69 10.14
C ASN A 577 29.34 14.56 11.41
N ILE A 578 29.77 13.98 12.54
CA ILE A 578 29.97 14.73 13.80
C ILE A 578 31.05 15.81 13.61
N ARG A 579 32.18 15.48 12.97
CA ARG A 579 33.25 16.45 12.68
C ARG A 579 32.72 17.58 11.80
N GLN A 580 31.87 17.28 10.83
CA GLN A 580 31.30 18.26 9.92
C GLN A 580 30.27 19.16 10.61
N LEU A 581 29.34 18.60 11.38
CA LEU A 581 28.40 19.35 12.21
C LEU A 581 29.14 20.25 13.21
N SER A 582 30.23 19.76 13.80
CA SER A 582 31.08 20.55 14.71
C SER A 582 31.79 21.72 14.01
N ARG A 583 32.06 21.61 12.70
CA ARG A 583 32.61 22.70 11.88
C ARG A 583 31.51 23.71 11.51
N GLU A 584 30.32 23.24 11.12
CA GLU A 584 29.18 24.12 10.82
C GLU A 584 28.71 24.88 12.07
N LEU A 585 28.64 24.21 13.23
CA LEU A 585 28.33 24.85 14.51
C LEU A 585 29.34 25.94 14.85
N ARG A 586 30.64 25.67 14.68
CA ARG A 586 31.69 26.68 14.87
C ARG A 586 31.54 27.86 13.92
N LEU A 587 31.23 27.60 12.65
CA LEU A 587 30.98 28.66 11.68
C LEU A 587 29.77 29.52 12.09
N GLN A 588 28.69 28.90 12.52
CA GLN A 588 27.49 29.60 13.00
C GLN A 588 27.78 30.42 14.27
N MET A 589 28.53 29.87 15.23
CA MET A 589 28.98 30.62 16.42
C MET A 589 29.81 31.84 16.02
N ILE A 590 30.77 31.69 15.11
CA ILE A 590 31.57 32.82 14.61
C ILE A 590 30.71 33.89 13.93
N ILE A 591 29.68 33.48 13.18
CA ILE A 591 28.74 34.43 12.55
C ILE A 591 27.93 35.17 13.63
N ILE A 592 27.43 34.46 14.64
CA ILE A 592 26.72 35.05 15.77
C ILE A 592 27.63 36.05 16.50
N ASP A 593 28.85 35.64 16.83
CA ASP A 593 29.82 36.46 17.56
C ASP A 593 30.21 37.74 16.82
N ASN A 594 30.27 37.72 15.49
CA ASN A 594 30.71 38.87 14.69
C ASN A 594 29.57 39.76 14.19
N PHE A 595 28.36 39.22 13.99
CA PHE A 595 27.26 39.93 13.32
C PHE A 595 26.03 40.16 14.19
N ILE A 596 25.93 39.51 15.36
CA ILE A 596 24.85 39.75 16.32
C ILE A 596 25.46 40.49 17.53
N PRO A 597 25.07 41.74 17.80
CA PRO A 597 25.53 42.48 18.98
C PRO A 597 25.22 41.69 20.27
N GLN A 598 26.13 41.72 21.24
CA GLN A 598 26.01 40.97 22.50
C GLN A 598 24.68 41.17 23.24
N GLU A 599 24.06 42.34 23.09
CA GLU A 599 22.75 42.68 23.68
C GLU A 599 21.59 41.80 23.17
N TYR A 600 21.74 41.21 21.98
CA TYR A 600 20.76 40.32 21.35
C TYR A 600 21.18 38.85 21.37
N GLN A 601 22.37 38.54 21.89
CA GLN A 601 22.81 37.18 22.13
C GLN A 601 22.16 36.69 23.44
N VAL A 602 20.93 36.18 23.34
CA VAL A 602 20.23 35.63 24.49
C VAL A 602 20.99 34.41 24.99
N THR A 603 21.61 34.52 26.16
CA THR A 603 22.12 33.41 26.96
C THR A 603 21.00 32.39 27.18
N GLN A 604 21.14 31.20 26.59
CA GLN A 604 20.51 29.96 27.07
C GLN A 604 21.51 29.18 27.90
#